data_AF-A0A498D2N9-F1
#
_entry.id   AF-A0A498D2N9-F1
#
_cell.length_a   1.000
_cell.length_b   1.000
_cell.length_c   1.000
_cell.angle_alpha   90.00
_cell.angle_beta   90.00
_cell.angle_gamma   90.00
#
_symmetry.space_group_name_H-M   'P 1'
#
loop_
_entity.id
_entity.type
_entity.pdbx_description
1 polymer ?
#
loop_
_entity_poly.entity_id
_entity_poly.type
_entity_poly.pdbx_seq_one_letter_code
_entity_poly.pdbx_strand_id
1 'polypeptide(L)'
;MKCAKYLLAASAAAAAVGLLWKTKEVSQGVRAGLGSCAAVIIPSLFPFMILAGLIAATQAGAVLSRAVSGFTRRVIGMPENLGAVLLMSFVGGFPVGARMLSDMLARREIDRETAERALCCCVNAGPSFLISAVGAGMLGSRAAGLALLGAQVLSSLAVGA
;
A
#
# COMPACT_ATOMS: atom_id res chain seq x y z
N MET A 1 1.53 15.89 33.27
CA MET A 1 0.83 14.72 32.69
C MET A 1 -0.70 14.86 32.60
N LYS A 2 -1.41 15.42 33.59
CA LYS A 2 -2.89 15.57 33.53
C LYS A 2 -3.36 16.62 32.50
N CYS A 3 -2.69 17.78 32.41
CA CYS A 3 -3.07 18.83 31.43
C CYS A 3 -3.02 18.37 29.96
N ALA A 4 -2.05 17.53 29.58
CA ALA A 4 -1.95 17.02 28.20
C ALA A 4 -3.16 16.15 27.81
N LYS A 5 -3.72 15.38 28.76
CA LYS A 5 -4.91 14.56 28.52
C LYS A 5 -6.17 15.41 28.34
N TYR A 6 -6.31 16.49 29.11
CA TYR A 6 -7.43 17.43 28.95
C TYR A 6 -7.34 18.24 27.65
N LEU A 7 -6.13 18.64 27.23
CA LEU A 7 -5.91 19.30 25.93
C LEU A 7 -6.28 18.38 24.76
N LEU A 8 -5.85 17.11 24.78
CA LEU A 8 -6.22 16.12 23.75
C LEU A 8 -7.73 15.86 23.73
N ALA A 9 -8.36 15.75 24.90
CA ALA A 9 -9.81 15.57 25.00
C ALA A 9 -10.57 16.79 24.45
N ALA A 10 -10.12 18.00 24.75
CA ALA A 10 -10.70 19.23 24.24
C ALA A 10 -10.54 19.36 22.71
N SER A 11 -9.37 19.01 22.15
CA SER A 11 -9.17 19.02 20.70
C SER A 11 -10.03 17.97 19.98
N ALA A 12 -10.20 16.78 20.58
CA ALA A 12 -11.08 15.75 20.03
C ALA A 12 -12.55 16.20 20.07
N ALA A 13 -13.00 16.82 21.16
CA ALA A 13 -14.35 17.36 21.28
C ALA A 13 -14.60 18.51 20.28
N ALA A 14 -13.63 19.41 20.11
CA ALA A 14 -13.71 20.48 19.11
C ALA A 14 -13.78 19.94 17.68
N ALA A 15 -12.99 18.90 17.35
CA ALA A 15 -13.07 18.22 16.05
C ALA A 15 -14.43 17.55 15.83
N ALA A 16 -14.98 16.90 16.85
CA ALA A 16 -16.31 16.28 16.79
C ALA A 16 -17.41 17.33 16.56
N VAL A 17 -17.37 18.46 17.27
CA VAL A 17 -18.31 19.57 17.06
C VAL A 17 -18.15 20.16 15.65
N GLY A 18 -16.92 20.30 15.15
CA GLY A 18 -16.65 20.74 13.78
C GLY A 18 -17.25 19.81 12.72
N LEU A 19 -17.13 18.49 12.91
CA LEU A 19 -17.76 17.48 12.03
C LEU A 19 -19.29 17.58 12.05
N LEU A 20 -19.89 17.77 13.22
CA LEU A 20 -21.35 17.92 13.36
C LEU A 20 -21.86 19.23 12.77
N TRP A 21 -21.12 20.33 12.93
CA TRP A 21 -21.50 21.61 12.33
C TRP A 21 -21.45 21.55 10.79
N LYS A 22 -20.44 20.87 10.24
CA LYS A 22 -20.23 20.71 8.79
C LYS A 22 -20.77 19.38 8.25
N THR A 23 -21.88 18.90 8.80
CA THR A 23 -22.47 17.59 8.42
C THR A 23 -22.75 17.47 6.92
N LYS A 24 -23.12 18.56 6.23
CA LYS A 24 -23.40 18.55 4.79
C LYS A 24 -22.14 18.29 3.97
N GLU A 25 -21.09 19.05 4.23
CA GLU A 25 -19.79 18.93 3.56
C GLU A 25 -19.14 17.57 3.88
N VAL A 26 -19.24 17.11 5.13
CA VAL A 26 -18.78 15.78 5.55
C VAL A 26 -19.51 14.69 4.79
N SER A 27 -20.85 14.74 4.74
CA SER A 27 -21.66 13.75 4.02
C SER A 27 -21.38 13.74 2.52
N GLN A 28 -21.16 14.92 1.93
CA GLN A 28 -20.78 15.04 0.52
C GLN A 28 -19.39 14.45 0.26
N GLY A 29 -18.42 14.72 1.13
CA GLY A 29 -17.09 14.13 1.06
C GLY A 29 -17.12 12.60 1.18
N VAL A 30 -17.91 12.06 2.11
CA VAL A 30 -18.12 10.62 2.26
C VAL A 30 -18.71 10.01 0.99
N ARG A 31 -19.76 10.62 0.42
CA ARG A 31 -20.38 10.15 -0.84
C ARG A 31 -19.41 10.20 -2.01
N ALA A 32 -18.63 11.27 -2.13
CA ALA A 32 -17.61 11.41 -3.16
C ALA A 32 -16.53 10.32 -3.00
N GLY A 33 -16.04 10.10 -1.78
CA GLY A 33 -15.07 9.05 -1.47
C GLY A 33 -15.59 7.65 -1.77
N LEU A 34 -16.84 7.34 -1.41
CA LEU A 34 -17.50 6.08 -1.76
C LEU A 34 -17.63 5.92 -3.28
N GLY A 35 -18.01 6.99 -3.99
CA GLY A 35 -18.09 7.01 -5.44
C GLY A 35 -16.74 6.70 -6.09
N SER A 36 -15.67 7.36 -5.65
CA SER A 36 -14.31 7.08 -6.13
C SER A 36 -13.85 5.66 -5.79
N CYS A 37 -14.19 5.16 -4.60
CA CYS A 37 -13.86 3.79 -4.20
C CYS A 37 -14.51 2.77 -5.14
N ALA A 38 -15.81 2.89 -5.39
CA ALA A 38 -16.55 1.99 -6.25
C ALA A 38 -16.16 2.11 -7.72
N ALA A 39 -15.92 3.33 -8.23
CA ALA A 39 -15.67 3.56 -9.64
C ALA A 39 -14.20 3.35 -10.05
N VAL A 40 -13.25 3.55 -9.13
CA VAL A 40 -11.81 3.56 -9.46
C VAL A 40 -11.03 2.54 -8.64
N ILE A 41 -11.21 2.49 -7.32
CA ILE A 41 -10.37 1.66 -6.45
C ILE A 41 -10.69 0.17 -6.63
N ILE A 42 -11.97 -0.22 -6.52
CA ILE A 42 -12.36 -1.63 -6.62
C ILE A 42 -12.01 -2.22 -8.00
N PRO A 43 -12.36 -1.58 -9.14
CA PRO A 43 -12.08 -2.14 -10.45
C PRO A 43 -10.59 -2.21 -10.77
N SER A 44 -9.78 -1.30 -10.21
CA SER A 44 -8.33 -1.32 -10.42
C SER A 44 -7.63 -2.37 -9.56
N LEU A 45 -8.00 -2.54 -8.28
CA LEU A 45 -7.32 -3.48 -7.38
C LEU A 45 -7.75 -4.93 -7.57
N PHE A 46 -9.01 -5.19 -7.93
CA PHE A 46 -9.55 -6.54 -8.08
C PHE A 46 -8.74 -7.45 -9.03
N PRO A 47 -8.43 -7.06 -10.29
CA PRO A 47 -7.65 -7.91 -11.20
C PRO A 47 -6.24 -8.18 -10.68
N PHE A 48 -5.60 -7.20 -10.03
CA PHE A 48 -4.28 -7.39 -9.44
C PHE A 48 -4.30 -8.33 -8.23
N MET A 49 -5.35 -8.30 -7.42
CA MET A 49 -5.53 -9.28 -6.34
C MET A 49 -5.68 -10.70 -6.86
N ILE A 50 -6.41 -10.91 -7.96
CA ILE A 50 -6.53 -12.23 -8.59
C ILE A 50 -5.16 -12.68 -9.13
N LEU A 51 -4.47 -11.81 -9.88
CA LEU A 51 -3.13 -12.09 -10.41
C LEU A 51 -2.13 -12.42 -9.31
N ALA A 52 -2.15 -11.68 -8.19
CA ALA A 52 -1.33 -11.96 -7.03
C ALA A 52 -1.58 -13.36 -6.46
N GLY A 53 -2.85 -13.75 -6.31
CA GLY A 53 -3.22 -15.09 -5.86
C GLY A 53 -2.71 -16.18 -6.81
N LEU A 54 -2.83 -15.97 -8.13
CA LEU A 54 -2.32 -16.90 -9.14
C LEU A 54 -0.80 -17.03 -9.10
N ILE A 55 -0.08 -15.92 -8.95
CA ILE A 55 1.40 -15.94 -8.87
C ILE A 55 1.86 -16.59 -7.57
N ALA A 56 1.18 -16.38 -6.45
CA ALA A 56 1.47 -17.02 -5.17
C ALA A 56 1.14 -18.53 -5.16
N ALA A 57 0.18 -18.96 -5.98
CA ALA A 57 -0.23 -20.35 -6.12
C ALA A 57 0.59 -21.14 -7.16
N THR A 58 1.38 -20.47 -8.01
CA THR A 58 2.12 -21.09 -9.12
C THR A 58 3.64 -20.90 -8.98
N GLN A 59 4.42 -21.66 -9.77
CA GLN A 59 5.88 -21.49 -9.90
C GLN A 59 6.29 -20.13 -10.50
N ALA A 60 5.33 -19.36 -11.04
CA ALA A 60 5.60 -18.04 -11.60
C ALA A 60 6.21 -17.09 -10.56
N GLY A 61 5.78 -17.18 -9.30
CA GLY A 61 6.39 -16.41 -8.21
C GLY A 61 7.88 -16.71 -8.04
N ALA A 62 8.28 -17.99 -8.06
CA ALA A 62 9.69 -18.36 -7.91
C ALA A 62 10.56 -17.88 -9.08
N VAL A 63 10.05 -17.95 -10.32
CA VAL A 63 10.76 -17.44 -11.52
C VAL A 63 10.93 -15.92 -11.43
N LEU A 64 9.88 -15.22 -11.04
CA LEU A 64 9.90 -13.76 -10.90
C LEU A 64 10.82 -13.31 -9.75
N SER A 65 10.83 -14.04 -8.64
CA SER A 65 11.76 -13.82 -7.53
C SER A 65 13.21 -13.98 -7.96
N ARG A 66 13.54 -15.01 -8.76
CA ARG A 66 14.90 -15.21 -9.28
C ARG A 66 15.35 -14.11 -10.23
N ALA A 67 14.45 -13.54 -11.03
CA ALA A 67 14.81 -12.43 -11.91
C ALA A 67 15.25 -11.17 -11.14
N VAL A 68 14.74 -10.97 -9.92
CA VAL A 68 14.96 -9.77 -9.10
C VAL A 68 15.70 -10.08 -7.79
N SER A 69 16.19 -11.31 -7.63
CA SER A 69 16.89 -11.76 -6.44
C SER A 69 18.14 -10.94 -6.17
N GLY A 70 18.89 -10.59 -7.22
CA GLY A 70 20.08 -9.75 -7.12
C GLY A 70 19.81 -8.34 -6.61
N PHE A 71 18.65 -7.76 -6.95
CA PHE A 71 18.23 -6.45 -6.47
C PHE A 71 17.73 -6.54 -5.02
N THR A 72 16.84 -7.49 -4.75
CA THR A 72 16.23 -7.71 -3.42
C THR A 72 17.29 -8.01 -2.36
N ARG A 73 18.29 -8.82 -2.71
CA ARG A 73 19.38 -9.20 -1.80
C ARG A 73 20.42 -8.09 -1.60
N ARG A 74 20.80 -7.34 -2.66
CA ARG A 74 21.85 -6.31 -2.54
C ARG A 74 21.34 -4.95 -2.04
N VAL A 75 20.10 -4.58 -2.38
CA VAL A 75 19.57 -3.24 -2.10
C VAL A 75 18.71 -3.23 -0.84
N ILE A 76 17.98 -4.32 -0.55
CA ILE A 76 17.00 -4.39 0.56
C ILE A 76 17.47 -5.39 1.64
N GLY A 77 18.56 -6.12 1.42
CA GLY A 77 19.06 -7.10 2.39
C GLY A 77 18.06 -8.21 2.74
N MET A 78 17.07 -8.45 1.87
CA MET A 78 16.00 -9.43 2.10
C MET A 78 16.27 -10.77 1.41
N PRO A 79 15.70 -11.87 1.93
CA PRO A 79 15.74 -13.19 1.30
C PRO A 79 15.34 -13.17 -0.19
N GLU A 80 16.02 -13.97 -1.01
CA GLU A 80 15.81 -13.99 -2.47
C GLU A 80 14.40 -14.44 -2.88
N ASN A 81 13.73 -15.23 -2.04
CA ASN A 81 12.36 -15.69 -2.26
C ASN A 81 11.33 -14.53 -2.21
N LEU A 82 11.67 -13.39 -1.59
CA LEU A 82 10.80 -12.21 -1.49
C LEU A 82 10.81 -11.30 -2.72
N GLY A 83 11.66 -11.57 -3.72
CA GLY A 83 11.77 -10.70 -4.91
C GLY A 83 10.45 -10.54 -5.68
N ALA A 84 9.67 -11.62 -5.84
CA ALA A 84 8.37 -11.57 -6.48
C ALA A 84 7.33 -10.82 -5.66
N VAL A 85 7.39 -10.94 -4.32
CA VAL A 85 6.50 -10.21 -3.41
C VAL A 85 6.73 -8.71 -3.56
N LEU A 86 7.99 -8.30 -3.61
CA LEU A 86 8.37 -6.89 -3.79
C LEU A 86 7.89 -6.36 -5.14
N LEU A 87 8.17 -7.08 -6.24
CA LEU A 87 7.71 -6.69 -7.57
C LEU A 87 6.19 -6.60 -7.67
N MET A 88 5.50 -7.64 -7.19
CA MET A 88 4.04 -7.68 -7.22
C MET A 88 3.43 -6.66 -6.27
N SER A 89 4.11 -6.27 -5.19
CA SER A 89 3.70 -5.13 -4.36
C SER A 89 3.84 -3.80 -5.10
N PHE A 90 4.94 -3.59 -5.82
CA PHE A 90 5.11 -2.36 -6.61
C PHE A 90 4.08 -2.24 -7.73
N VAL A 91 3.62 -3.34 -8.31
CA VAL A 91 2.63 -3.33 -9.40
C VAL A 91 1.19 -3.42 -8.88
N GLY A 92 0.91 -4.39 -8.02
CA GLY A 92 -0.42 -4.70 -7.50
C GLY A 92 -0.79 -3.96 -6.21
N GLY A 93 0.16 -3.26 -5.61
CA GLY A 93 -0.02 -2.41 -4.46
C GLY A 93 -0.11 -3.14 -3.11
N PHE A 94 -0.62 -2.41 -2.12
CA PHE A 94 -0.67 -2.79 -0.72
C PHE A 94 -1.47 -4.07 -0.41
N PRO A 95 -2.57 -4.44 -1.10
CA PRO A 95 -3.25 -5.70 -0.77
C PRO A 95 -2.47 -6.91 -1.29
N VAL A 96 -1.76 -6.77 -2.41
CA VAL A 96 -1.03 -7.85 -3.07
C VAL A 96 0.19 -8.25 -2.27
N GLY A 97 1.04 -7.29 -1.90
CA GLY A 97 2.23 -7.56 -1.10
C GLY A 97 1.90 -8.18 0.27
N ALA A 98 0.92 -7.60 0.97
CA ALA A 98 0.48 -8.12 2.27
C ALA A 98 -0.08 -9.54 2.18
N ARG A 99 -0.87 -9.86 1.14
CA ARG A 99 -1.41 -11.21 0.95
C ARG A 99 -0.32 -12.22 0.65
N MET A 100 0.61 -11.92 -0.25
CA MET A 100 1.71 -12.83 -0.58
C MET A 100 2.60 -13.12 0.63
N LEU A 101 2.93 -12.09 1.44
CA LEU A 101 3.67 -12.29 2.70
C LEU A 101 2.90 -13.16 3.69
N SER A 102 1.59 -12.93 3.84
CA SER A 102 0.74 -13.75 4.69
C SER A 102 0.72 -15.22 4.25
N ASP A 103 0.65 -15.47 2.95
CA ASP A 103 0.62 -16.83 2.39
C ASP A 103 1.98 -17.53 2.59
N MET A 104 3.10 -16.83 2.37
CA MET A 104 4.45 -17.37 2.62
C MET A 104 4.69 -17.66 4.11
N LEU A 105 4.23 -16.78 5.00
CA LEU A 105 4.30 -16.98 6.45
C LEU A 105 3.46 -18.20 6.88
N ALA A 106 2.25 -18.34 6.33
CA ALA A 106 1.38 -19.50 6.59
C ALA A 106 2.01 -20.82 6.10
N ARG A 107 2.76 -20.79 4.99
CA ARG A 107 3.52 -21.93 4.46
C ARG A 107 4.86 -22.17 5.17
N ARG A 108 5.22 -21.33 6.15
CA ARG A 108 6.52 -21.34 6.85
C ARG A 108 7.73 -21.20 5.92
N GLU A 109 7.55 -20.52 4.78
CA GLU A 109 8.64 -20.19 3.86
C GLU A 109 9.48 -19.00 4.35
N ILE A 110 8.90 -18.20 5.25
CA ILE A 110 9.54 -17.08 5.94
C ILE A 110 9.13 -17.10 7.43
N ASP A 111 9.97 -16.52 8.27
CA ASP A 111 9.66 -16.27 9.68
C ASP A 111 8.90 -14.95 9.87
N ARG A 112 8.36 -14.75 11.08
CA ARG A 112 7.54 -13.59 11.42
C ARG A 112 8.32 -12.28 11.33
N GLU A 113 9.58 -12.26 11.77
CA GLU A 113 10.40 -11.06 11.76
C GLU A 113 10.70 -10.64 10.31
N THR A 114 11.05 -11.60 9.45
CA THR A 114 11.21 -11.36 8.01
C THR A 114 9.92 -10.84 7.38
N ALA A 115 8.77 -11.43 7.72
CA ALA A 115 7.48 -10.99 7.17
C ALA A 115 7.13 -9.56 7.60
N GLU A 116 7.35 -9.20 8.86
CA GLU A 116 7.10 -7.85 9.39
C GLU A 116 8.01 -6.81 8.73
N ARG A 117 9.31 -7.11 8.61
CA ARG A 117 10.27 -6.24 7.92
C ARG A 117 9.92 -6.08 6.44
N ALA A 118 9.57 -7.18 5.77
CA ALA A 118 9.14 -7.16 4.37
C ALA A 118 7.86 -6.35 4.18
N LEU A 119 6.92 -6.41 5.12
CA LEU A 119 5.66 -5.67 5.05
C LEU A 119 5.92 -4.16 4.99
N CYS A 120 6.89 -3.64 5.73
CA CYS A 120 7.25 -2.21 5.70
C CYS A 120 7.71 -1.72 4.31
N CYS A 121 8.27 -2.61 3.49
CA CYS A 121 8.75 -2.29 2.14
C CYS A 121 7.78 -2.71 1.03
N CYS A 122 6.92 -3.69 1.32
CA CYS A 122 6.00 -4.33 0.38
C CYS A 122 4.53 -3.88 0.57
N VAL A 123 4.27 -2.79 1.29
CA VAL A 123 2.94 -2.16 1.39
C VAL A 123 2.99 -0.81 0.68
N ASN A 124 2.85 -0.86 -0.64
CA ASN A 124 2.98 0.29 -1.52
C ASN A 124 1.70 0.57 -2.28
N ALA A 125 1.37 1.81 -2.59
CA ALA A 125 0.27 2.08 -3.51
C ALA A 125 0.63 1.66 -4.93
N GLY A 126 -0.31 1.00 -5.61
CA GLY A 126 -0.10 0.60 -7.00
C GLY A 126 0.01 1.82 -7.93
N PRO A 127 0.78 1.73 -9.02
CA PRO A 127 1.01 2.81 -9.97
C PRO A 127 -0.30 3.32 -10.58
N SER A 128 -1.25 2.42 -10.87
CA SER A 128 -2.57 2.80 -11.39
C SER A 128 -3.35 3.68 -10.40
N PHE A 129 -3.24 3.41 -9.10
CA PHE A 129 -3.90 4.22 -8.07
C PHE A 129 -3.23 5.59 -7.94
N LEU A 130 -1.89 5.63 -7.82
CA LEU A 130 -1.16 6.90 -7.66
C LEU A 130 -1.27 7.79 -8.89
N ILE A 131 -1.15 7.24 -10.09
CA ILE A 131 -1.16 8.04 -11.33
C ILE A 131 -2.58 8.46 -11.70
N SER A 132 -3.54 7.52 -11.68
CA SER A 132 -4.90 7.80 -12.17
C SER A 132 -5.81 8.35 -11.08
N ALA A 133 -5.93 7.68 -9.93
CA ALA A 133 -6.86 8.10 -8.89
C ALA A 133 -6.36 9.35 -8.18
N VAL A 134 -5.11 9.32 -7.68
CA VAL A 134 -4.55 10.44 -6.90
C VAL A 134 -4.03 11.55 -7.82
N GLY A 135 -3.17 11.21 -8.77
CA GLY A 135 -2.57 12.17 -9.69
C GLY A 135 -3.61 12.86 -10.58
N ALA A 136 -4.20 12.12 -11.52
CA ALA A 136 -5.17 12.68 -12.46
C ALA A 136 -6.52 13.04 -11.80
N GLY A 137 -7.03 12.19 -10.91
CA GLY A 137 -8.35 12.35 -10.30
C GLY A 137 -8.42 13.40 -9.20
N MET A 138 -7.53 13.33 -8.20
CA MET A 138 -7.58 14.21 -7.03
C MET A 138 -6.73 15.48 -7.19
N LEU A 139 -5.51 15.36 -7.74
CA LEU A 139 -4.56 16.46 -7.89
C LEU A 139 -4.65 17.15 -9.26
N GLY A 140 -5.42 16.60 -10.19
CA GLY A 140 -5.54 17.12 -11.57
C GLY A 140 -4.25 17.04 -12.38
N SER A 141 -3.24 16.31 -11.92
CA SER A 141 -1.91 16.21 -12.55
C SER A 141 -1.33 14.80 -12.48
N ARG A 142 -1.17 14.18 -13.65
CA ARG A 142 -0.46 12.90 -13.78
C ARG A 142 1.01 13.00 -13.37
N ALA A 143 1.64 14.15 -13.59
CA ALA A 143 3.01 14.40 -13.16
C ALA A 143 3.13 14.36 -11.63
N ALA A 144 2.16 14.91 -10.90
CA ALA A 144 2.12 14.78 -9.45
C ALA A 144 1.95 13.32 -9.01
N GLY A 145 1.12 12.53 -9.70
CA GLY A 145 1.00 11.09 -9.45
C GLY A 145 2.30 10.31 -9.67
N LEU A 146 3.07 10.65 -10.71
CA LEU A 146 4.40 10.06 -10.96
C LEU A 146 5.42 10.47 -9.90
N ALA A 147 5.39 11.73 -9.46
CA ALA A 147 6.25 12.21 -8.39
C ALA A 147 5.97 11.46 -7.06
N LEU A 148 4.69 11.23 -6.74
CA LEU A 148 4.29 10.43 -5.58
C LEU A 148 4.75 8.97 -5.68
N LEU A 149 4.65 8.37 -6.88
CA LEU A 149 5.15 7.02 -7.11
C LEU A 149 6.67 6.94 -6.89
N GLY A 150 7.42 7.91 -7.42
CA GLY A 150 8.88 8.00 -7.19
C GLY A 150 9.22 8.16 -5.71
N ALA A 151 8.54 9.07 -5.01
CA ALA A 151 8.74 9.28 -3.58
C ALA A 151 8.45 8.01 -2.76
N GLN A 152 7.38 7.28 -3.08
CA GLN A 152 7.03 6.02 -2.44
C GLN A 152 8.09 4.94 -2.67
N VAL A 153 8.55 4.78 -3.92
CA VAL A 153 9.59 3.79 -4.24
C VAL A 153 10.86 4.09 -3.46
N LEU A 154 11.28 5.35 -3.43
CA LEU A 154 12.46 5.78 -2.67
C LEU A 154 12.27 5.54 -1.17
N SER A 155 11.10 5.87 -0.60
CA SER A 155 10.80 5.62 0.80
C SER A 155 10.83 4.13 1.14
N SER A 156 10.31 3.27 0.26
CA SER A 156 10.29 1.82 0.46
C SER A 156 11.69 1.23 0.44
N LEU A 157 12.54 1.72 -0.46
CA LEU A 157 13.94 1.31 -0.53
C LEU A 157 14.72 1.81 0.69
N ALA A 158 14.47 3.04 1.15
CA ALA A 158 15.13 3.60 2.32
C ALA A 158 14.74 2.90 3.64
N VAL A 159 13.50 2.42 3.77
CA VAL A 159 13.06 1.63 4.94
C VAL A 159 13.59 0.20 4.89
N GLY A 160 13.86 -0.31 3.69
CA GLY A 160 14.32 -1.68 3.47
C GLY A 160 15.84 -1.87 3.47
N ALA A 161 16.62 -0.86 3.09
CA ALA A 161 18.08 -0.86 3.11
C ALA A 161 18.65 -0.74 4.54
#